data_AF-S6HS04-F1
#
_entry.id   AF-S6HS04-F1
#
_cell.length_a   1.000
_cell.length_b   1.000
_cell.length_c   1.000
_cell.angle_alpha   90.00
_cell.angle_beta   90.00
_cell.angle_gamma   90.00
#
_symmetry.space_group_name_H-M   'P 1'
#
loop_
_entity.id
_entity.type
_entity.pdbx_description
1 polymer ?
#
loop_
_entity_poly.entity_id
_entity_poly.type
_entity_poly.pdbx_seq_one_letter_code
_entity_poly.pdbx_strand_id
1 'polypeptide(L)'
;MKKLPTLPDIPESEQTPVVKSLLLIVEQCFQSIQQQAEEIERLKDEVRVLKKQKKRPTFKPSNLDKETDKSTGDDSVSTENKKRPGSKKRSKNVNLTIHDDQVVQPQDGIPPGARFKGYRDFIVQELVHWHKKHPLSSRPLCHTRRPNPHR
;
A
#
# COMPACT_ATOMS: atom_id res chain seq x y z
N MET A 1 -1.98 40.16 -5.22
CA MET A 1 -3.26 40.74 -5.70
C MET A 1 -3.03 41.29 -7.09
N LYS A 2 -3.70 40.75 -8.12
CA LYS A 2 -3.61 41.31 -9.47
C LYS A 2 -4.29 42.68 -9.42
N LYS A 3 -3.57 43.76 -9.77
CA LYS A 3 -4.15 45.11 -9.84
C LYS A 3 -5.39 45.05 -10.74
N LEU A 4 -6.49 45.64 -10.28
CA LEU A 4 -7.64 45.90 -11.14
C LEU A 4 -7.15 46.68 -12.37
N PRO A 5 -7.59 46.33 -13.59
CA PRO A 5 -7.47 47.26 -14.69
C PRO A 5 -8.24 48.53 -14.30
N THR A 6 -7.53 49.66 -14.22
CA THR A 6 -8.18 50.96 -14.05
C THR A 6 -9.06 51.18 -15.27
N LEU A 7 -10.37 51.25 -15.07
CA LEU A 7 -11.28 51.58 -16.16
C LEU A 7 -10.94 53.02 -16.61
N PRO A 8 -10.81 53.26 -17.93
CA PRO A 8 -10.66 54.63 -18.44
C PRO A 8 -11.89 55.44 -18.01
N ASP A 9 -11.66 56.68 -17.57
CA ASP A 9 -12.72 57.60 -17.18
C ASP A 9 -13.47 58.03 -18.44
N ILE A 10 -14.65 57.42 -18.67
CA ILE A 10 -15.51 57.73 -19.82
C ILE A 10 -16.42 58.89 -19.40
N PRO A 11 -16.35 60.06 -20.07
CA PRO A 11 -17.16 61.22 -19.71
C PRO A 11 -18.66 60.87 -19.75
N GLU A 12 -19.43 61.43 -18.81
CA GLU A 12 -20.87 61.12 -18.65
C GLU A 12 -21.71 61.35 -19.92
N SER A 13 -21.24 62.20 -20.84
CA SER A 13 -21.85 62.47 -22.14
C SER A 13 -21.88 61.28 -23.09
N GLU A 14 -20.98 60.30 -22.91
CA GLU A 14 -20.88 59.09 -23.74
C GLU A 14 -21.50 57.86 -23.04
N GLN A 15 -21.94 58.01 -21.79
CA GLN A 15 -22.53 56.94 -21.01
C GLN A 15 -24.00 56.74 -21.38
N THR A 16 -24.23 56.02 -22.48
CA THR A 16 -25.56 55.49 -22.82
C THR A 16 -26.12 54.66 -21.66
N PRO A 17 -27.45 54.57 -21.50
CA PRO A 17 -28.07 53.82 -20.39
C PRO A 17 -27.62 52.34 -20.34
N VAL A 18 -27.26 51.76 -21.48
CA VAL A 18 -26.70 50.40 -21.59
C VAL A 18 -25.27 50.31 -21.03
N VAL A 19 -24.43 51.32 -21.27
CA VAL A 19 -23.08 51.36 -20.71
C VAL A 19 -23.12 51.47 -19.19
N LYS A 20 -24.06 52.25 -18.64
CA LYS A 20 -24.28 52.37 -17.19
C LYS A 20 -24.71 51.05 -16.56
N SER A 21 -25.62 50.30 -17.20
CA SER A 21 -26.03 48.99 -16.69
C SER A 21 -24.91 47.96 -16.74
N LEU A 22 -24.10 47.95 -17.80
CA LEU A 22 -22.90 47.11 -17.90
C LEU A 22 -21.88 47.43 -16.80
N LEU A 23 -21.65 48.72 -16.52
CA LEU A 23 -20.70 49.15 -15.49
C LEU A 23 -21.12 48.67 -14.10
N LEU A 24 -22.41 48.75 -13.78
CA LEU A 24 -22.98 48.23 -12.53
C LEU A 24 -22.84 46.71 -12.41
N ILE A 25 -23.07 45.97 -13.50
CA ILE A 25 -22.88 44.51 -13.52
C ILE A 25 -21.40 44.16 -13.30
N VAL A 26 -20.48 44.88 -13.95
CA VAL A 26 -19.03 44.66 -13.80
C VAL A 26 -18.58 44.91 -12.35
N GLU A 27 -19.09 45.97 -11.72
CA GLU A 27 -18.81 46.25 -10.31
C GLU A 27 -19.32 45.13 -9.40
N GLN A 28 -20.56 44.67 -9.61
CA GLN A 28 -21.14 43.57 -8.85
C GLN A 28 -20.36 42.25 -9.04
N CYS A 29 -19.95 41.94 -10.27
CA CYS A 29 -19.08 40.79 -10.55
C CYS A 29 -17.75 40.90 -9.80
N PHE A 30 -17.15 42.10 -9.77
CA PHE A 30 -15.89 42.31 -9.09
C PHE A 30 -15.99 42.11 -7.58
N GLN A 31 -17.02 42.68 -6.94
CA GLN A 31 -17.31 42.47 -5.52
C GLN A 31 -17.49 40.98 -5.21
N SER A 32 -18.24 40.25 -6.05
CA SER A 32 -18.46 38.81 -5.90
C SER A 32 -17.15 38.01 -5.98
N ILE A 33 -16.27 38.36 -6.92
CA ILE A 33 -14.95 37.71 -7.07
C ILE A 33 -14.07 37.93 -5.84
N GLN A 34 -14.07 39.14 -5.27
CA GLN A 34 -13.29 39.43 -4.06
C GLN A 34 -13.79 38.62 -2.87
N GLN A 35 -15.11 38.61 -2.63
CA GLN A 35 -15.73 37.82 -1.56
C GLN A 35 -15.41 36.33 -1.70
N GLN A 36 -15.52 35.78 -2.92
CA GLN A 36 -15.18 34.38 -3.18
C GLN A 36 -13.69 34.10 -2.98
N ALA A 37 -12.80 35.02 -3.36
CA ALA A 37 -11.37 34.84 -3.18
C ALA A 37 -10.98 34.78 -1.69
N GLU A 38 -11.55 35.67 -0.88
CA GLU A 38 -11.36 35.68 0.59
C GLU A 38 -11.87 34.39 1.24
N GLU A 39 -13.06 33.94 0.85
CA GLU A 39 -13.64 32.71 1.38
C GLU A 39 -12.80 31.48 1.01
N ILE A 40 -12.32 31.42 -0.24
CA ILE A 40 -11.42 30.36 -0.69
C ILE A 40 -10.10 30.37 0.12
N GLU A 41 -9.56 31.54 0.44
CA GLU A 41 -8.35 31.66 1.26
C GLU A 41 -8.58 31.14 2.68
N ARG A 42 -9.69 31.56 3.32
CA ARG A 42 -10.10 31.08 4.65
C ARG A 42 -10.28 29.57 4.67
N LEU A 43 -11.05 29.01 3.75
CA LEU A 43 -11.28 27.57 3.67
C LEU A 43 -9.98 26.79 3.42
N LYS A 44 -9.06 27.33 2.61
CA LYS A 44 -7.75 26.70 2.39
C LYS A 44 -6.90 26.68 3.65
N ASP A 45 -6.94 27.73 4.45
CA ASP A 45 -6.23 27.81 5.72
C ASP A 45 -6.84 26.88 6.77
N GLU A 46 -8.17 26.81 6.86
CA GLU A 46 -8.87 25.84 7.69
C GLU A 46 -8.50 24.40 7.31
N VAL A 47 -8.49 24.08 6.01
CA VAL A 47 -8.06 22.77 5.52
C VAL A 47 -6.60 22.48 5.88
N ARG A 48 -5.72 23.48 5.86
CA ARG A 48 -4.31 23.33 6.26
C ARG A 48 -4.17 23.03 7.75
N VAL A 49 -4.92 23.73 8.59
CA VAL A 49 -4.97 23.51 10.05
C VAL A 49 -5.52 22.11 10.35
N LEU A 50 -6.69 21.78 9.81
CA LEU A 50 -7.38 20.51 10.07
C LEU A 50 -6.56 19.31 9.60
N LYS A 51 -5.94 19.39 8.42
CA LYS A 51 -5.18 18.26 7.89
C LYS A 51 -3.83 18.08 8.59
N LYS A 52 -3.38 18.99 9.49
CA LYS A 52 -2.07 18.95 10.18
C LYS A 52 -0.92 18.58 9.21
N GLN A 53 -1.04 18.99 7.95
CA GLN A 53 -0.14 18.52 6.89
C GLN A 53 1.17 19.29 6.98
N LYS A 54 2.25 18.58 7.33
CA LYS A 54 3.61 19.04 7.04
C LYS A 54 3.71 19.27 5.53
N LYS A 55 4.41 20.33 5.12
CA LYS A 55 4.68 20.66 3.71
C LYS A 55 5.02 19.38 2.93
N ARG A 56 4.41 19.19 1.76
CA ARG A 56 4.69 18.05 0.88
C ARG A 56 6.22 17.92 0.73
N PRO A 57 6.82 16.79 1.12
CA PRO A 57 8.27 16.64 1.06
C PRO A 57 8.71 16.76 -0.39
N THR A 58 9.65 17.67 -0.65
CA THR A 58 10.32 17.76 -1.95
C THR A 58 11.30 16.59 -2.05
N PHE A 59 10.97 15.59 -2.85
CA PHE A 59 11.88 14.47 -3.11
C PHE A 59 13.05 14.95 -3.96
N LYS A 60 14.28 14.77 -3.46
CA LYS A 60 15.49 14.94 -4.27
C LYS A 60 15.67 13.70 -5.16
N PRO A 61 16.22 13.83 -6.39
CA PRO A 61 16.53 12.69 -7.23
C PRO A 61 17.52 11.75 -6.53
N SER A 62 17.35 10.43 -6.71
CA SER A 62 18.25 9.42 -6.15
C SER A 62 19.62 9.47 -6.82
N ASN A 63 20.71 9.49 -6.05
CA ASN A 63 22.09 9.46 -6.56
C ASN A 63 22.55 8.07 -7.04
N LEU A 64 21.63 7.18 -7.43
CA LEU A 64 21.96 5.80 -7.82
C LEU A 64 22.82 5.71 -9.09
N ASP A 65 22.66 6.66 -10.02
CA ASP A 65 23.41 6.68 -11.29
C ASP A 65 24.86 7.19 -11.15
N LYS A 66 25.24 7.80 -10.02
CA LYS A 66 26.58 8.38 -9.84
C LYS A 66 27.67 7.36 -9.54
N GLU A 67 27.27 6.18 -9.08
CA GLU A 67 28.20 5.09 -8.73
C GLU A 67 28.38 4.08 -9.88
N THR A 68 27.68 4.27 -11.01
CA THR A 68 27.73 3.33 -12.14
C THR A 68 28.78 3.68 -13.19
N ASP A 69 29.37 4.88 -13.14
CA ASP A 69 30.38 5.36 -14.11
C ASP A 69 31.84 5.14 -13.67
N LYS A 70 32.08 4.43 -12.57
CA LYS A 70 33.45 4.08 -12.12
C LYS A 70 33.59 2.59 -11.84
N SER A 71 33.67 1.78 -12.90
CA SER A 71 34.56 0.60 -13.00
C SER A 71 34.18 -0.26 -14.21
N THR A 72 34.70 0.10 -15.38
CA THR A 72 35.11 -0.90 -16.37
C THR A 72 36.47 -1.44 -15.91
N GLY A 73 36.47 -2.64 -15.34
CA GLY A 73 37.67 -3.29 -14.83
C GLY A 73 37.32 -4.66 -14.27
N ASP A 74 37.62 -5.67 -15.08
CA ASP A 74 37.70 -7.08 -14.76
C ASP A 74 38.23 -7.34 -13.33
N ASP A 75 37.52 -8.13 -12.53
CA ASP A 75 38.13 -9.18 -11.71
C ASP A 75 37.09 -9.99 -10.95
N SER A 76 37.18 -11.30 -11.18
CA SER A 76 36.54 -12.37 -10.44
C SER A 76 36.81 -12.35 -8.93
N VAL A 77 35.91 -13.01 -8.18
CA VAL A 77 36.09 -13.47 -6.78
C VAL A 77 35.85 -12.42 -5.68
N SER A 78 34.60 -12.34 -5.23
CA SER A 78 34.16 -12.74 -3.87
C SER A 78 32.83 -12.06 -3.58
N THR A 79 31.74 -12.82 -3.69
CA THR A 79 30.49 -12.45 -3.01
C THR A 79 30.75 -12.53 -1.51
N GLU A 80 31.36 -11.50 -0.94
CA GLU A 80 31.22 -11.23 0.48
C GLU A 80 29.72 -11.16 0.74
N ASN A 81 29.23 -12.21 1.39
CA ASN A 81 27.87 -12.34 1.88
C ASN A 81 27.62 -11.20 2.87
N LYS A 82 27.32 -10.01 2.35
CA LYS A 82 27.03 -8.82 3.13
C LYS A 82 25.68 -9.07 3.78
N LYS A 83 25.71 -9.74 4.93
CA LYS A 83 24.54 -10.16 5.68
C LYS A 83 23.61 -8.96 5.86
N ARG A 84 22.40 -9.07 5.33
CA ARG A 84 21.37 -8.02 5.39
C ARG A 84 21.25 -7.52 6.84
N PRO A 85 21.17 -6.20 7.08
CA PRO A 85 20.97 -5.67 8.42
C PRO A 85 19.78 -6.38 9.08
N GLY A 86 20.02 -7.02 10.23
CA GLY A 86 19.05 -7.87 10.92
C GLY A 86 19.36 -9.37 10.91
N SER A 87 20.27 -9.86 10.06
CA SER A 87 20.68 -11.29 10.05
C SER A 87 21.33 -11.75 11.36
N LYS A 88 21.93 -10.83 12.13
CA LYS A 88 22.46 -11.11 13.48
C LYS A 88 21.40 -11.09 14.59
N LYS A 89 20.15 -10.71 14.30
CA LYS A 89 19.08 -10.70 15.31
C LYS A 89 18.73 -12.14 15.67
N ARG A 90 18.62 -12.43 16.97
CA ARG A 90 18.11 -13.70 17.48
C ARG A 90 16.76 -14.00 16.82
N SER A 91 16.59 -15.18 16.25
CA SER A 91 15.29 -15.55 15.69
C SER A 91 14.28 -15.63 16.85
N LYS A 92 13.07 -15.15 16.63
CA LYS A 92 12.01 -15.14 17.67
C LYS A 92 11.53 -16.56 18.02
N ASN A 93 11.99 -17.56 17.27
CA ASN A 93 11.50 -18.94 17.30
C ASN A 93 12.50 -19.93 17.93
N VAL A 94 13.67 -19.49 18.42
CA VAL A 94 14.71 -20.39 18.98
C VAL A 94 14.21 -21.19 20.19
N ASN A 95 13.30 -20.63 21.00
CA ASN A 95 12.85 -21.24 22.25
C ASN A 95 11.42 -21.83 22.16
N LEU A 96 10.84 -21.95 20.96
CA LEU A 96 9.49 -22.52 20.81
C LEU A 96 9.58 -24.05 20.72
N THR A 97 8.89 -24.75 21.61
CA THR A 97 8.70 -26.20 21.51
C THR A 97 7.64 -26.49 20.44
N ILE A 98 8.03 -27.19 19.38
CA ILE A 98 7.12 -27.63 18.32
C ILE A 98 6.50 -28.95 18.78
N HIS A 99 5.17 -29.01 18.83
CA HIS A 99 4.43 -30.17 19.33
C HIS A 99 3.94 -31.10 18.22
N ASP A 100 3.63 -30.56 17.04
CA ASP A 100 3.15 -31.31 15.88
C ASP A 100 3.60 -30.60 14.59
N ASP A 101 4.01 -31.38 13.59
CA ASP A 101 4.46 -30.91 12.28
C ASP A 101 3.63 -31.61 11.20
N GLN A 102 2.90 -30.84 10.39
CA GLN A 102 2.02 -31.37 9.35
C GLN A 102 2.25 -30.68 8.01
N VAL A 103 2.33 -31.48 6.94
CA VAL A 103 2.39 -30.97 5.56
C VAL A 103 0.97 -30.63 5.10
N VAL A 104 0.66 -29.33 5.02
CA VAL A 104 -0.64 -28.84 4.55
C VAL A 104 -0.68 -28.83 3.03
N GLN A 105 -1.58 -29.62 2.44
CA GLN A 105 -1.85 -29.57 1.02
C GLN A 105 -2.77 -28.39 0.67
N PRO A 106 -2.65 -27.79 -0.53
CA PRO A 106 -3.61 -26.81 -1.01
C PRO A 106 -5.02 -27.40 -0.99
N GLN A 107 -5.98 -26.65 -0.43
CA GLN A 107 -7.38 -27.07 -0.43
C GLN A 107 -7.99 -26.99 -1.83
N ASP A 108 -7.58 -25.98 -2.60
CA ASP A 108 -8.03 -25.77 -3.97
C ASP A 108 -7.15 -26.52 -4.98
N GLY A 109 -7.77 -26.88 -6.11
CA GLY A 109 -7.06 -27.51 -7.23
C GLY A 109 -5.93 -26.63 -7.77
N ILE A 110 -4.76 -27.24 -8.00
CA ILE A 110 -3.59 -26.55 -8.55
C ILE A 110 -3.90 -26.13 -9.99
N PRO A 111 -3.71 -24.85 -10.38
CA PRO A 111 -4.01 -24.38 -11.73
C PRO A 111 -3.08 -25.02 -12.78
N PRO A 112 -3.54 -25.23 -14.02
CA PRO A 112 -2.74 -25.85 -15.08
C PRO A 112 -1.50 -24.98 -15.39
N GLY A 113 -0.33 -25.61 -15.44
CA GLY A 113 0.96 -24.92 -15.65
C GLY A 113 1.68 -24.48 -14.38
N ALA A 114 1.11 -24.70 -13.19
CA ALA A 114 1.83 -24.48 -11.94
C ALA A 114 2.96 -25.50 -11.74
N ARG A 115 4.13 -25.03 -11.29
CA ARG A 115 5.27 -25.87 -10.95
C ARG A 115 5.52 -25.84 -9.44
N PHE A 116 5.87 -26.99 -8.87
CA PHE A 116 6.27 -27.08 -7.47
C PHE A 116 7.56 -26.28 -7.22
N LYS A 117 7.49 -25.31 -6.29
CA LYS A 117 8.61 -24.44 -5.92
C LYS A 117 9.35 -24.91 -4.64
N GLY A 118 8.73 -25.75 -3.83
CA GLY A 118 9.23 -26.19 -2.52
C GLY A 118 8.23 -25.93 -1.40
N TYR A 119 8.63 -26.29 -0.18
CA TYR A 119 7.85 -26.04 1.04
C TYR A 119 8.16 -24.64 1.61
N ARG A 120 7.17 -24.04 2.25
CA ARG A 120 7.34 -22.83 3.06
C ARG A 120 6.86 -23.16 4.46
N ASP A 121 7.80 -23.16 5.40
CA ASP A 121 7.49 -23.45 6.79
C ASP A 121 6.81 -22.23 7.44
N PHE A 122 5.76 -22.49 8.21
CA PHE A 122 5.09 -21.50 9.04
C PHE A 122 4.81 -22.11 10.41
N ILE A 123 5.06 -21.33 11.46
CA ILE A 123 4.78 -21.75 12.83
C ILE A 123 3.44 -21.15 13.23
N VAL A 124 2.48 -22.00 13.55
CA VAL A 124 1.19 -21.58 14.12
C VAL A 124 1.23 -21.79 15.62
N GLN A 125 0.82 -20.78 16.38
CA GLN A 125 0.69 -20.85 17.85
C GLN A 125 -0.79 -20.84 18.23
N GLU A 126 -1.11 -21.34 19.42
CA GLU A 126 -2.48 -21.35 19.96
C GLU A 126 -3.49 -22.22 19.16
N LEU A 127 -3.02 -23.31 18.55
CA LEU A 127 -3.90 -24.30 17.93
C LEU A 127 -4.69 -25.06 19.01
N VAL A 128 -6.02 -24.92 18.97
CA VAL A 128 -6.93 -25.71 19.81
C VAL A 128 -7.08 -27.10 19.16
N HIS A 129 -6.37 -28.09 19.69
CA HIS A 129 -6.52 -29.48 19.25
C HIS A 129 -7.86 -30.06 19.76
N TRP A 130 -8.83 -30.23 18.86
CA TRP A 130 -10.06 -30.97 19.17
C TRP A 130 -9.79 -32.47 19.06
N HIS A 131 -9.52 -33.12 20.19
CA HIS A 131 -9.32 -34.56 20.24
C HIS A 131 -10.66 -35.27 19.98
N LYS A 132 -10.93 -35.72 18.75
CA LYS A 132 -12.00 -36.70 18.47
C LYS A 132 -11.52 -38.06 18.97
N LYS A 133 -11.72 -38.38 20.26
CA LYS A 133 -11.64 -39.76 20.73
C LYS A 133 -12.77 -40.54 20.05
N HIS A 134 -12.43 -41.41 19.11
CA HIS A 134 -13.35 -42.46 18.67
C HIS A 134 -13.66 -43.37 19.87
N PRO A 135 -14.93 -43.70 20.17
CA PRO A 135 -15.22 -44.71 21.16
C PRO A 135 -14.73 -46.05 20.61
N LEU A 136 -13.90 -46.74 21.41
CA LEU A 136 -13.55 -48.14 21.21
C LEU A 136 -14.85 -48.96 21.24
N SER A 137 -15.44 -49.24 20.08
CA SER A 137 -16.48 -50.27 19.97
C SER A 137 -15.79 -51.62 19.85
N SER A 138 -15.51 -52.21 21.01
CA SER A 138 -15.34 -53.65 21.11
C SER A 138 -16.63 -54.33 20.65
N ARG A 139 -16.61 -54.94 19.46
CA ARG A 139 -17.58 -55.98 19.08
C ARG A 139 -16.86 -57.24 18.58
N PRO A 140 -17.33 -58.44 18.96
CA PRO A 140 -16.61 -59.68 18.75
C PRO A 140 -16.98 -60.40 17.45
N LEU A 141 -16.04 -61.23 16.99
CA LEU A 141 -16.14 -62.46 16.18
C LEU A 141 -16.92 -62.45 14.85
N CYS A 142 -16.21 -62.78 13.76
CA CYS A 142 -16.49 -64.01 13.01
C CYS A 142 -15.29 -64.42 12.15
N HIS A 143 -14.87 -65.69 12.30
CA HIS A 143 -13.90 -66.35 11.43
C HIS A 143 -14.58 -66.79 10.14
N THR A 144 -14.04 -66.43 8.98
CA THR A 144 -14.08 -67.29 7.79
C THR A 144 -12.76 -67.19 7.02
N ARG A 145 -12.30 -68.35 6.56
CA ARG A 145 -10.97 -68.62 5.96
C ARG A 145 -10.91 -68.19 4.48
N ARG A 146 -9.78 -67.57 4.09
CA ARG A 146 -8.90 -67.74 2.88
C ARG A 146 -9.53 -68.06 1.50
N PRO A 147 -8.96 -67.58 0.36
CA PRO A 147 -7.63 -68.06 -0.08
C PRO A 147 -6.66 -67.03 -0.70
N ASN A 148 -5.43 -67.52 -0.80
CA ASN A 148 -4.16 -66.93 -1.23
C ASN A 148 -3.99 -67.03 -2.76
N PRO A 149 -3.55 -65.98 -3.47
CA PRO A 149 -2.95 -66.16 -4.78
C PRO A 149 -1.51 -65.58 -4.79
N HIS A 150 -0.53 -66.48 -4.65
CA HIS A 150 0.76 -66.27 -5.30
C HIS A 150 0.68 -66.92 -6.68
N ARG A 151 0.67 -66.10 -7.74
CA ARG A 151 1.61 -66.16 -8.86
C ARG A 151 1.45 -64.93 -9.74
#